data_AF-A0A5C6AYM4-F1
#
_entry.id   AF-A0A5C6AYM4-F1
#
_cell.length_a   1.000
_cell.length_b   1.000
_cell.length_c   1.000
_cell.angle_alpha   90.00
_cell.angle_beta   90.00
_cell.angle_gamma   90.00
#
_symmetry.space_group_name_H-M   'P 1'
#
loop_
_entity.id
_entity.type
_entity.pdbx_description
1 polymer ?
#
loop_
_entity_poly.entity_id
_entity_poly.type
_entity_poly.pdbx_seq_one_letter_code
_entity_poly.pdbx_strand_id
1 'polypeptide(L)'
;MPRDEALPAVTTKIMSTTTLTLDAPLASISLPARSTRQPKSPLQILRTAMLDSDAWVVEMDYRDSKGKRTRRTISPIRFAAADRVLGLCLCREEPRQFHLSRCENFRLIPADEVIMPVEMVDLPTSQA
;
A
#
# COMPACT_ATOMS: atom_id res chain seq x y z
N MET A 1 -55.58 -21.33 34.47
CA MET A 1 -54.86 -21.90 35.63
C MET A 1 -53.43 -21.39 35.59
N PRO A 2 -53.13 -20.26 36.25
CA PRO A 2 -51.76 -19.74 36.37
C PRO A 2 -51.00 -20.57 37.42
N ARG A 3 -49.74 -20.91 37.13
CA ARG A 3 -48.82 -21.46 38.15
C ARG A 3 -47.89 -20.35 38.57
N ASP A 4 -48.19 -19.80 39.73
CA ASP A 4 -47.22 -19.21 40.65
C ASP A 4 -46.10 -20.23 40.90
N GLU A 5 -44.85 -19.83 40.72
CA GLU A 5 -43.78 -20.40 41.53
C GLU A 5 -42.69 -19.38 41.80
N ALA A 6 -42.32 -19.32 43.07
CA ALA A 6 -41.65 -18.23 43.73
C ALA A 6 -40.14 -18.19 43.48
N LEU A 7 -39.60 -16.97 43.50
CA LEU A 7 -38.18 -16.67 43.62
C LEU A 7 -37.63 -17.14 44.97
N PRO A 8 -36.45 -17.79 45.00
CA PRO A 8 -35.61 -17.79 46.19
C PRO A 8 -34.50 -16.73 46.09
N ALA A 9 -34.42 -15.91 47.14
CA ALA A 9 -33.31 -15.02 47.43
C ALA A 9 -32.05 -15.83 47.78
N VAL A 10 -30.89 -15.49 47.19
CA VAL A 10 -29.59 -15.99 47.66
C VAL A 10 -28.54 -14.88 47.61
N THR A 11 -28.31 -14.32 48.79
CA THR A 11 -27.04 -13.94 49.43
C THR A 11 -25.83 -13.60 48.57
N THR A 12 -25.47 -12.33 48.62
CA THR A 12 -24.21 -11.71 48.23
C THR A 12 -23.03 -12.34 48.97
N LYS A 13 -22.07 -12.92 48.24
CA LYS A 13 -20.75 -13.28 48.78
C LYS A 13 -19.69 -12.43 48.07
N ILE A 14 -19.18 -11.46 48.82
CA ILE A 14 -18.09 -10.57 48.46
C ILE A 14 -16.81 -11.42 48.47
N MET A 15 -16.17 -11.62 47.31
CA MET A 15 -14.88 -12.30 47.23
C MET A 15 -13.79 -11.30 46.84
N SER A 16 -12.72 -11.38 47.62
CA SER A 16 -11.59 -10.47 47.75
C SER A 16 -10.83 -10.23 46.46
N THR A 17 -10.44 -8.97 46.27
CA THR A 17 -9.55 -8.49 45.22
C THR A 17 -8.12 -8.99 45.47
N THR A 18 -7.69 -10.02 44.75
CA THR A 18 -6.28 -10.44 44.71
C THR A 18 -5.56 -9.63 43.64
N THR A 19 -4.76 -8.66 44.08
CA THR A 19 -3.86 -7.88 43.22
C THR A 19 -2.71 -8.78 42.76
N LEU A 20 -2.69 -9.16 41.48
CA LEU A 20 -1.57 -9.84 40.83
C LEU A 20 -0.51 -8.80 40.43
N THR A 21 0.59 -8.72 41.19
CA THR A 21 1.80 -8.01 40.79
C THR A 21 2.61 -8.88 39.81
N LEU A 22 2.63 -8.50 38.54
CA LEU A 22 3.56 -9.03 37.54
C LEU A 22 4.85 -8.18 37.55
N ASP A 23 5.86 -8.62 38.29
CA ASP A 23 7.25 -8.20 38.06
C ASP A 23 7.84 -9.09 36.96
N ALA A 24 7.82 -8.60 35.73
CA ALA A 24 8.59 -9.17 34.63
C ALA A 24 9.86 -8.33 34.43
N PRO A 25 11.07 -8.91 34.53
CA PRO A 25 12.27 -8.18 34.18
C PRO A 25 12.26 -7.91 32.68
N LEU A 26 12.29 -6.63 32.31
CA LEU A 26 12.55 -6.14 30.95
C LEU A 26 13.95 -6.59 30.54
N ALA A 27 14.05 -7.78 29.95
CA ALA A 27 15.23 -8.19 29.21
C ALA A 27 15.38 -7.24 28.02
N SER A 28 16.46 -6.48 28.00
CA SER A 28 16.83 -5.56 26.93
C SER A 28 17.09 -6.35 25.65
N ILE A 29 16.05 -6.54 24.84
CA ILE A 29 16.19 -7.12 23.50
C ILE A 29 16.91 -6.09 22.63
N SER A 30 18.21 -6.32 22.40
CA SER A 30 18.96 -5.59 21.39
C SER A 30 18.44 -5.99 20.02
N LEU A 31 17.60 -5.14 19.42
CA LEU A 31 17.13 -5.31 18.05
C LEU A 31 18.34 -5.22 17.09
N PRO A 32 18.48 -6.15 16.13
CA PRO A 32 19.58 -6.12 15.21
C PRO A 32 19.55 -4.84 14.38
N ALA A 33 20.74 -4.28 14.11
CA ALA A 33 20.93 -3.09 13.31
C ALA A 33 20.17 -3.20 11.98
N ARG A 34 19.34 -2.19 11.71
CA ARG A 34 18.47 -2.07 10.52
C ARG A 34 19.32 -2.22 9.26
N SER A 35 19.24 -3.39 8.61
CA SER A 35 19.82 -3.62 7.29
C SER A 35 19.37 -2.51 6.34
N THR A 36 20.32 -1.77 5.78
CA THR A 36 20.08 -0.73 4.78
C THR A 36 19.66 -1.40 3.46
N ARG A 37 18.40 -1.81 3.36
CA ARG A 37 17.83 -2.29 2.10
C ARG A 37 18.00 -1.19 1.05
N GLN A 38 18.79 -1.46 0.02
CA GLN A 38 18.94 -0.57 -1.13
C GLN A 38 17.55 -0.32 -1.75
N PRO A 39 17.26 0.92 -2.20
CA PRO A 39 15.99 1.22 -2.87
C PRO A 39 15.90 0.40 -4.17
N LYS A 40 14.70 -0.13 -4.44
CA LYS A 40 14.44 -0.88 -5.69
C LYS A 40 14.61 0.08 -6.88
N SER A 41 15.30 -0.36 -7.93
CA SER A 41 15.37 0.40 -9.18
C SER A 41 14.00 0.47 -9.87
N PRO A 42 13.75 1.45 -10.75
CA PRO A 42 12.50 1.53 -11.52
C PRO A 42 12.16 0.24 -12.27
N LEU A 43 13.16 -0.42 -12.86
CA LEU A 43 12.96 -1.69 -13.55
C LEU A 43 12.58 -2.83 -12.60
N GLN A 44 13.12 -2.86 -11.38
CA GLN A 44 12.75 -3.84 -10.36
C GLN A 44 11.31 -3.61 -9.86
N ILE A 45 10.90 -2.34 -9.69
CA ILE A 45 9.54 -1.96 -9.32
C ILE A 45 8.56 -2.43 -10.41
N LEU A 46 8.80 -2.07 -11.67
CA LEU A 46 7.94 -2.47 -12.79
C LEU A 46 7.84 -4.00 -12.91
N ARG A 47 8.97 -4.73 -12.79
CA ARG A 47 8.95 -6.20 -12.82
C ARG A 47 8.17 -6.79 -11.66
N THR A 48 8.26 -6.22 -10.47
CA THR A 48 7.50 -6.70 -9.30
C THR A 48 6.00 -6.61 -9.58
N ALA A 49 5.51 -5.46 -10.04
CA ALA A 49 4.10 -5.27 -10.35
C ALA A 49 3.63 -6.06 -11.59
N MET A 50 4.51 -6.33 -12.55
CA MET A 50 4.17 -7.22 -13.68
C MET A 50 4.03 -8.69 -13.26
N LEU A 51 4.84 -9.14 -12.29
CA LEU A 51 4.82 -10.52 -11.81
C LEU A 51 3.62 -10.81 -10.91
N ASP A 52 3.15 -9.81 -10.17
CA ASP A 52 2.06 -9.92 -9.21
C ASP A 52 1.15 -8.69 -9.31
N SER A 53 0.38 -8.64 -10.39
CA SER A 53 -0.50 -7.51 -10.73
C SER A 53 -1.73 -7.40 -9.82
N ASP A 54 -2.10 -8.50 -9.16
CA ASP A 54 -3.23 -8.53 -8.23
C ASP A 54 -2.85 -7.90 -6.88
N ALA A 55 -1.57 -7.92 -6.52
CA ALA A 55 -1.06 -7.28 -5.32
C ALA A 55 -0.56 -5.85 -5.55
N TRP A 56 -0.08 -5.52 -6.76
CA TRP A 56 0.68 -4.28 -6.98
C TRP A 56 0.32 -3.52 -8.26
N VAL A 57 0.22 -2.21 -8.10
CA VAL A 57 0.29 -1.23 -9.18
C VAL A 57 1.50 -0.31 -9.00
N VAL A 58 1.81 0.48 -10.02
CA VAL A 58 2.93 1.42 -10.00
C VAL A 58 2.42 2.85 -10.13
N GLU A 59 2.76 3.69 -9.17
CA GLU A 59 2.61 5.13 -9.27
C GLU A 59 3.92 5.78 -9.72
N MET A 60 3.85 6.73 -10.65
CA MET A 60 5.01 7.45 -11.17
C MET A 60 4.65 8.85 -11.64
N ASP A 61 5.63 9.73 -11.64
CA ASP A 61 5.53 11.03 -12.30
C ASP A 61 5.89 10.83 -13.78
N TYR A 62 5.02 11.31 -14.67
CA TYR A 62 5.18 11.18 -16.11
C TYR A 62 5.17 12.53 -16.80
N ARG A 63 6.17 12.77 -17.65
CA ARG A 63 6.24 13.92 -18.55
C ARG A 63 5.79 13.52 -19.95
N ASP A 64 4.77 14.16 -20.49
CA ASP A 64 4.33 13.89 -21.86
C ASP A 64 5.25 14.57 -22.91
N SER A 65 4.97 14.35 -24.20
CA SER A 65 5.75 14.95 -25.30
C SER A 65 5.61 16.48 -25.39
N LYS A 66 4.56 17.06 -24.80
CA LYS A 66 4.34 18.51 -24.73
C LYS A 66 5.00 19.12 -23.48
N GLY A 67 5.64 18.28 -22.65
CA GLY A 67 6.32 18.69 -21.44
C GLY A 67 5.43 18.76 -20.21
N LYS A 68 4.13 18.44 -20.30
CA LYS A 68 3.21 18.43 -19.16
C LYS A 68 3.59 17.30 -18.21
N ARG A 69 3.76 17.61 -16.92
CA ARG A 69 4.03 16.62 -15.87
C ARG A 69 2.75 16.24 -15.16
N THR A 70 2.54 14.94 -14.97
CA THR A 70 1.37 14.39 -14.29
C THR A 70 1.76 13.20 -13.43
N ARG A 71 1.11 12.98 -12.29
CA ARG A 71 1.20 11.72 -11.56
C ARG A 71 0.25 10.69 -12.18
N ARG A 72 0.73 9.46 -12.36
CA ARG A 72 -0.02 8.38 -13.00
C ARG A 72 0.11 7.11 -12.19
N THR A 73 -1.00 6.41 -12.01
CA THR A 73 -1.02 5.04 -11.54
C THR A 73 -1.24 4.11 -12.73
N ILE A 74 -0.40 3.09 -12.87
CA ILE A 74 -0.44 2.11 -13.96
C ILE A 74 -0.36 0.69 -13.42
N SER A 75 -1.07 -0.24 -14.05
CA SER A 75 -0.77 -1.68 -13.93
C SER A 75 0.12 -2.07 -15.13
N PRO A 76 1.43 -2.33 -14.93
CA PRO A 76 2.33 -2.63 -16.03
C PRO A 76 2.06 -4.04 -16.60
N ILE A 77 1.97 -4.15 -17.93
CA ILE A 77 1.63 -5.40 -18.63
C ILE A 77 2.90 -6.11 -19.11
N ARG A 78 3.76 -5.39 -19.84
CA ARG A 78 5.04 -5.92 -20.36
C ARG A 78 5.99 -4.80 -20.75
N PHE A 79 7.27 -5.11 -20.89
CA PHE A 79 8.20 -4.24 -21.61
C PHE A 79 7.91 -4.31 -23.12
N ALA A 80 7.75 -3.15 -23.75
CA ALA A 80 7.55 -3.04 -25.20
C ALA A 80 8.89 -2.87 -25.94
N ALA A 81 9.89 -2.29 -25.27
CA ALA A 81 11.29 -2.21 -25.69
C ALA A 81 12.17 -2.03 -24.44
N ALA A 82 13.49 -1.91 -24.61
CA ALA A 82 14.41 -1.68 -23.49
C ALA A 82 14.09 -0.38 -22.70
N ASP A 83 13.54 0.63 -23.38
CA ASP A 83 13.22 1.95 -22.83
C ASP A 83 11.72 2.22 -22.68
N ARG A 84 10.87 1.20 -22.91
CA ARG A 84 9.41 1.36 -22.99
C ARG A 84 8.65 0.27 -22.26
N VAL A 85 7.61 0.68 -21.55
CA VAL A 85 6.66 -0.22 -20.89
C VAL A 85 5.25 0.00 -21.45
N LEU A 86 4.55 -1.08 -21.75
CA LEU A 86 3.12 -1.08 -21.98
C LEU A 86 2.42 -1.35 -20.65
N GLY A 87 1.50 -0.48 -20.24
CA GLY A 87 0.72 -0.65 -19.02
C GLY A 87 -0.70 -0.15 -19.20
N LEU A 88 -1.63 -0.70 -18.42
CA LEU A 88 -2.98 -0.16 -18.26
C LEU A 88 -2.88 1.14 -17.45
N CYS A 89 -3.24 2.28 -18.05
CA CYS A 89 -3.23 3.55 -17.35
C CYS A 89 -4.54 3.69 -16.56
N LEU A 90 -4.49 3.60 -15.23
CA LEU A 90 -5.69 3.66 -14.39
C LEU A 90 -6.36 5.04 -14.42
N CYS A 91 -5.63 6.08 -14.83
CA CYS A 91 -6.19 7.42 -15.01
C CYS A 91 -6.92 7.64 -16.35
N ARG A 92 -6.70 6.76 -17.34
CA ARG A 92 -7.26 6.88 -18.70
C ARG A 92 -8.05 5.65 -19.12
N GLU A 93 -8.04 4.61 -18.29
CA GLU A 93 -8.82 3.38 -18.47
C GLU A 93 -8.48 2.63 -19.76
N GLU A 94 -7.24 2.79 -20.24
CA GLU A 94 -6.78 2.25 -21.50
C GLU A 94 -5.30 1.82 -21.45
N PRO A 95 -4.89 0.82 -22.24
CA PRO A 95 -3.47 0.48 -22.42
C PRO A 95 -2.69 1.62 -23.07
N ARG A 96 -1.57 2.03 -22.45
CA ARG A 96 -0.68 3.08 -22.98
C ARG A 96 0.78 2.66 -22.91
N GLN A 97 1.57 3.14 -23.86
CA GLN A 97 3.02 3.00 -23.83
C GLN A 97 3.65 4.21 -23.12
N PHE A 98 4.60 3.92 -22.22
CA PHE A 98 5.34 4.92 -21.47
C PHE A 98 6.84 4.79 -21.79
N HIS A 99 7.47 5.90 -22.14
CA HIS A 99 8.93 6.00 -22.26
C HIS A 99 9.53 6.18 -20.87
N LEU A 100 10.41 5.25 -20.47
CA LEU A 100 11.01 5.24 -19.13
C LEU A 100 11.85 6.49 -18.86
N SER A 101 12.47 7.08 -19.90
CA SER A 101 13.21 8.35 -19.82
C SER A 101 12.34 9.56 -19.44
N ARG A 102 11.01 9.42 -19.47
CA ARG A 102 10.04 10.45 -19.08
C ARG A 102 9.31 10.13 -17.78
N CYS A 103 9.73 9.07 -17.10
CA CYS A 103 9.11 8.59 -15.87
C CYS A 103 10.07 8.78 -14.69
N GLU A 104 9.55 9.28 -13.58
CA GLU A 104 10.30 9.59 -12.37
C GLU A 104 9.53 9.12 -11.13
N ASN A 105 10.20 9.06 -9.97
CA ASN A 105 9.56 8.85 -8.67
C ASN A 105 8.67 7.60 -8.57
N PHE A 106 9.14 6.48 -9.11
CA PHE A 106 8.42 5.21 -9.09
C PHE A 106 8.12 4.71 -7.68
N ARG A 107 6.88 4.29 -7.44
CA ARG A 107 6.42 3.66 -6.20
C ARG A 107 5.56 2.45 -6.49
N LEU A 108 5.71 1.40 -5.68
CA LEU A 108 4.74 0.31 -5.62
C LEU A 108 3.61 0.74 -4.68
N ILE A 109 2.38 0.59 -5.14
CA ILE A 109 1.17 0.82 -4.34
C ILE A 109 0.38 -0.50 -4.33
N PRO A 110 -0.16 -0.93 -3.18
CA PRO A 110 -1.07 -2.06 -3.13
C PRO A 110 -2.23 -1.88 -4.10
N ALA A 111 -2.55 -2.91 -4.88
CA ALA A 111 -3.58 -2.81 -5.91
C ALA A 111 -5.00 -2.67 -5.33
N ASP A 112 -5.22 -3.13 -4.09
CA ASP A 112 -6.48 -2.99 -3.36
C ASP A 112 -6.74 -1.58 -2.82
N GLU A 113 -5.73 -0.72 -2.79
CA GLU A 113 -5.85 0.70 -2.42
C GLU A 113 -6.31 1.59 -3.59
N VAL A 114 -6.40 1.04 -4.81
CA VAL A 114 -6.75 1.82 -6.00
C VAL A 114 -7.97 1.25 -6.72
N ILE A 115 -8.87 2.13 -7.12
CA ILE A 115 -10.03 1.80 -7.97
C ILE A 115 -9.96 2.68 -9.21
N MET A 116 -10.21 2.08 -10.37
CA MET A 116 -10.27 2.79 -11.64
C MET A 116 -11.62 3.52 -11.79
N PRO A 117 -11.65 4.78 -12.26
CA PRO A 117 -10.51 5.61 -12.64
C PRO A 117 -9.79 6.26 -11.45
N VAL A 118 -8.46 6.36 -11.56
CA VAL A 118 -7.62 7.12 -10.61
C VAL A 118 -7.46 8.56 -11.12
N GLU A 119 -7.60 9.55 -10.23
CA GLU A 119 -7.41 10.96 -10.59
C GLU A 119 -6.01 11.22 -11.19
N MET A 120 -5.98 12.03 -12.24
CA MET A 120 -4.74 12.47 -12.86
C MET A 120 -4.29 13.80 -12.27
N VAL A 121 -3.30 13.74 -11.38
CA VAL A 121 -2.79 14.94 -10.71
C VAL A 121 -1.76 15.64 -11.59
N ASP A 122 -2.01 16.91 -11.92
CA ASP A 122 -1.06 17.76 -12.62
C ASP A 122 0.08 18.16 -11.65
N LEU A 123 1.32 18.05 -12.10
CA LEU A 123 2.50 18.39 -11.31
C LEU A 123 3.10 19.70 -11.82
N PRO A 124 3.65 20.55 -10.95
CA PRO A 124 4.34 21.75 -11.39
C PRO A 124 5.51 21.37 -12.30
N THR A 125 5.61 22.06 -13.43
CA THR A 125 6.80 22.02 -14.27
C THR A 125 7.92 22.67 -13.47
N SER A 126 8.99 21.93 -13.14
CA SER A 126 10.16 22.59 -12.56
C SER A 126 10.67 23.57 -13.61
N GLN A 127 10.63 24.86 -13.30
CA GLN A 127 11.32 25.86 -14.11
C GLN A 127 12.80 25.48 -14.10
N ALA A 128 13.35 25.25 -15.30
CA ALA A 128 14.76 25.01 -15.51
C ALA A 128 15.52 26.33 -15.46
#